data_AF-A0A4Q0SMC6-F1
#
_entry.id   AF-A0A4Q0SMC6-F1
#
_cell.length_a   1.000
_cell.length_b   1.000
_cell.length_c   1.000
_cell.angle_alpha   90.00
_cell.angle_beta   90.00
_cell.angle_gamma   90.00
#
_symmetry.space_group_name_H-M   'P 1'
#
loop_
_entity.id
_entity.type
_entity.pdbx_description
1 polymer ?
#
loop_
_entity_poly.entity_id
_entity_poly.type
_entity_poly.pdbx_seq_one_letter_code
_entity_poly.pdbx_strand_id
1 'polypeptide(L)'
;MRPLDLEVRAGVHTGEVEMMGDDVGGIAVHIAARVAQHAKASEVLASSTVKDLVAGAGLKFVDQGPAELKGLSEPVRLFTAVT
;
A
#
# COMPACT_ATOMS: atom_id res chain seq x y z
N MET A 1 -22.30 -8.53 -3.91
CA MET A 1 -22.96 -8.39 -2.59
C MET A 1 -21.90 -8.05 -1.56
N ARG A 2 -22.11 -7.03 -0.71
CA ARG A 2 -21.32 -6.83 0.51
C ARG A 2 -22.11 -7.46 1.65
N PRO A 3 -21.80 -8.70 2.09
CA PRO A 3 -22.63 -9.43 3.05
C PRO A 3 -22.77 -8.75 4.41
N LEU A 4 -21.88 -7.79 4.71
CA LEU A 4 -21.86 -7.03 5.97
C LEU A 4 -22.07 -5.51 5.78
N ASP A 5 -22.31 -5.05 4.54
CA ASP A 5 -22.36 -3.63 4.16
C ASP A 5 -21.15 -2.80 4.65
N LEU A 6 -19.98 -3.45 4.78
CA LEU A 6 -18.75 -2.83 5.24
C LEU A 6 -17.86 -2.45 4.07
N GLU A 7 -17.28 -1.26 4.13
CA GLU A 7 -16.24 -0.81 3.21
C GLU A 7 -14.87 -1.02 3.83
N VAL A 8 -13.99 -1.65 3.07
CA VAL A 8 -12.60 -1.91 3.47
C VAL A 8 -11.69 -1.06 2.61
N ARG A 9 -10.59 -0.62 3.20
CA ARG A 9 -9.48 0.02 2.50
C ARG A 9 -8.23 -0.80 2.71
N ALA A 10 -7.35 -0.82 1.73
CA ALA A 10 -6.09 -1.56 1.80
C ALA A 10 -4.91 -0.73 1.28
N GLY A 11 -3.74 -1.01 1.85
CA GLY A 11 -2.46 -0.47 1.41
C GLY A 11 -1.47 -1.60 1.19
N VAL A 12 -0.73 -1.53 0.09
CA VAL A 12 0.26 -2.54 -0.28
C VAL A 12 1.62 -1.87 -0.44
N HIS A 13 2.61 -2.42 0.23
CA HIS A 13 4.00 -2.04 0.09
C HIS A 13 4.86 -3.31 0.12
N THR A 14 6.06 -3.24 -0.45
CA THR A 14 7.05 -4.31 -0.44
C THR A 14 8.40 -3.72 -0.05
N GLY A 15 9.10 -4.42 0.83
CA GLY A 15 10.41 -4.03 1.37
C GLY A 15 10.89 -5.07 2.36
N GLU A 16 12.09 -4.86 2.89
CA GLU A 16 12.68 -5.75 3.88
C GLU A 16 11.94 -5.68 5.22
N VAL A 17 11.79 -6.85 5.85
CA VAL A 17 11.16 -7.02 7.16
C VAL A 17 11.99 -8.00 8.00
N GLU A 18 11.90 -7.85 9.32
CA GLU A 18 12.48 -8.78 10.27
C GLU A 18 11.38 -9.67 10.86
N MET A 19 11.66 -10.97 11.00
CA MET A 19 10.75 -11.89 11.67
C MET A 19 10.87 -11.73 13.18
N MET A 20 9.74 -11.51 13.86
CA MET A 20 9.65 -11.28 15.30
C MET A 20 8.71 -12.31 15.93
N GLY A 21 9.14 -13.58 15.98
CA GLY A 21 8.28 -14.68 16.39
C GLY A 21 7.16 -14.91 15.38
N ASP A 22 5.91 -14.72 15.82
CA ASP A 22 4.71 -14.86 14.98
C ASP A 22 4.30 -13.53 14.28
N ASP A 23 5.14 -12.50 14.38
CA ASP A 23 4.92 -11.18 13.79
C ASP A 23 6.09 -10.73 12.90
N VAL A 24 5.92 -9.61 12.21
CA VAL A 24 6.95 -8.96 11.39
C VAL A 24 7.18 -7.51 11.80
N GLY A 25 8.46 -7.13 11.86
CA GLY A 25 8.89 -5.77 12.15
C GLY A 25 9.59 -5.11 10.97
N GLY A 26 9.85 -3.81 11.11
CA GLY A 26 10.65 -3.04 10.17
C GLY A 26 9.90 -1.92 9.46
N ILE A 27 10.66 -1.08 8.78
CA ILE A 27 10.12 0.14 8.15
C ILE A 27 9.08 -0.17 7.06
N ALA A 28 9.24 -1.28 6.33
CA ALA A 28 8.31 -1.67 5.27
C ALA A 28 6.88 -1.93 5.81
N VAL A 29 6.76 -2.53 7.01
CA VAL A 29 5.46 -2.75 7.68
C VAL A 29 4.78 -1.41 7.97
N HIS A 30 5.54 -0.45 8.50
CA HIS A 30 5.01 0.88 8.79
C HIS A 30 4.66 1.66 7.52
N ILE A 31 5.42 1.51 6.43
CA ILE A 31 5.06 2.10 5.14
C ILE A 31 3.75 1.50 4.65
N ALA A 32 3.58 0.18 4.64
CA ALA A 32 2.34 -0.48 4.23
C ALA A 32 1.13 0.03 5.02
N ALA A 33 1.26 0.14 6.36
CA ALA A 33 0.21 0.66 7.22
C ALA A 33 -0.14 2.12 6.89
N ARG A 34 0.86 2.97 6.62
CA ARG A 34 0.63 4.38 6.24
C ARG A 34 0.03 4.51 4.85
N VAL A 35 0.40 3.66 3.90
CA VAL A 35 -0.26 3.59 2.59
C VAL A 35 -1.74 3.24 2.78
N ALA A 36 -2.07 2.26 3.62
CA ALA A 36 -3.45 1.87 3.91
C ALA A 36 -4.26 3.00 4.57
N GLN A 37 -3.62 3.84 5.38
CA GLN A 37 -4.25 5.01 6.00
C GLN A 37 -4.64 6.09 4.99
N HIS A 38 -3.92 6.20 3.87
CA HIS A 38 -4.23 7.15 2.79
C HIS A 38 -5.36 6.66 1.87
N ALA A 39 -5.65 5.36 1.87
CA ALA A 39 -6.69 4.79 1.04
C ALA A 39 -8.10 5.23 1.51
N LYS A 40 -8.96 5.51 0.54
CA LYS A 40 -10.40 5.76 0.74
C LYS A 40 -11.15 4.44 0.95
N ALA A 41 -12.42 4.55 1.33
CA ALA A 41 -13.31 3.40 1.39
C ALA A 41 -13.36 2.69 0.02
N SER A 42 -13.29 1.35 0.05
CA SER A 42 -13.27 0.50 -1.15
C SER A 42 -12.06 0.73 -2.07
N GLU A 43 -10.97 1.33 -1.56
CA GLU A 43 -9.75 1.61 -2.33
C GLU A 43 -8.58 0.73 -1.91
N VAL A 44 -7.79 0.29 -2.90
CA VAL A 44 -6.49 -0.36 -2.70
C VAL A 44 -5.40 0.57 -3.23
N LEU A 45 -4.56 1.09 -2.33
CA LEU A 45 -3.38 1.86 -2.70
C LEU A 45 -2.13 0.98 -2.66
N ALA A 46 -1.24 1.19 -3.62
CA ALA A 46 0.08 0.57 -3.70
C ALA A 46 1.17 1.65 -3.72
N SER A 47 2.32 1.38 -3.12
CA SER A 47 3.49 2.22 -3.30
C SER A 47 4.12 2.05 -4.70
N SER A 48 4.94 3.00 -5.14
CA SER A 48 5.77 2.87 -6.35
C SER A 48 6.54 1.55 -6.41
N THR A 49 7.17 1.14 -5.31
CA THR A 49 7.93 -0.12 -5.24
C THR A 49 7.11 -1.35 -5.64
N VAL A 50 5.85 -1.44 -5.21
CA VAL A 50 4.97 -2.56 -5.59
C VAL A 50 4.61 -2.48 -7.06
N LYS A 51 4.19 -1.29 -7.54
CA LYS A 51 3.81 -1.09 -8.94
C LYS A 51 4.96 -1.42 -9.90
N ASP A 52 6.20 -1.11 -9.51
CA ASP A 52 7.38 -1.42 -10.32
C ASP A 52 7.76 -2.91 -10.25
N LEU A 53 7.63 -3.54 -9.07
CA LEU A 53 7.92 -4.97 -8.89
C LEU A 53 6.98 -5.88 -9.71
N VAL A 54 5.71 -5.49 -9.87
CA VAL A 54 4.69 -6.30 -10.56
C VAL A 54 4.55 -5.95 -12.05
N ALA A 55 5.52 -5.24 -12.64
CA ALA A 55 5.50 -4.93 -14.07
C ALA A 55 5.31 -6.20 -14.91
N GLY A 56 4.31 -6.18 -15.81
CA GLY A 56 3.96 -7.34 -16.64
C GLY A 56 2.94 -8.32 -16.03
N ALA A 57 2.51 -8.13 -14.78
CA ALA A 57 1.51 -8.98 -14.12
C ALA A 57 0.05 -8.77 -14.61
N GLY A 58 -0.18 -7.86 -15.55
CA GLY A 58 -1.53 -7.52 -16.03
C GLY A 58 -2.35 -6.62 -15.08
N LEU A 59 -1.78 -6.20 -13.95
CA LEU A 59 -2.39 -5.24 -13.04
C LEU A 59 -2.33 -3.82 -13.61
N LYS A 60 -3.38 -3.04 -13.37
CA LYS A 60 -3.49 -1.64 -13.78
C LYS A 60 -3.46 -0.73 -12.57
N PHE A 61 -2.86 0.44 -12.76
CA PHE A 61 -2.64 1.41 -11.69
C PHE A 61 -2.95 2.82 -12.19
N VAL A 62 -3.55 3.63 -11.31
CA VAL A 62 -3.77 5.07 -11.51
C VAL A 62 -2.88 5.83 -10.54
N ASP A 63 -2.00 6.68 -11.06
CA ASP A 63 -1.09 7.51 -10.26
C ASP A 63 -1.89 8.51 -9.40
N GLN A 64 -1.63 8.51 -8.09
CA GLN A 64 -2.22 9.43 -7.11
C GLN A 64 -1.23 10.52 -6.67
N GLY A 65 0.01 10.50 -7.17
CA GLY A 65 1.05 11.45 -6.83
C GLY A 65 1.85 11.07 -5.56
N PRO A 66 2.81 11.92 -5.18
CA PRO A 66 3.60 11.77 -3.96
C PRO A 66 2.73 11.99 -2.71
N ALA A 67 2.93 11.15 -1.70
CA ALA A 67 2.31 11.28 -0.38
C ALA A 67 3.38 11.35 0.72
N GLU A 68 3.23 12.32 1.62
CA GLU A 68 4.07 12.47 2.80
C GLU A 68 3.65 11.43 3.86
N LEU A 69 4.50 10.43 4.09
CA LEU A 69 4.23 9.39 5.07
C LEU A 69 4.97 9.72 6.37
N LYS A 70 4.25 9.76 7.49
CA LYS A 70 4.81 10.07 8.82
C LYS A 70 6.10 9.26 9.08
N GLY A 71 7.20 9.94 9.40
CA GLY A 71 8.46 9.29 9.76
C GLY A 71 9.32 8.83 8.60
N LEU A 72 8.94 9.15 7.35
CA LEU A 72 9.83 9.07 6.20
C LEU A 72 10.37 10.47 5.90
N SER A 73 11.61 10.54 5.42
CA SER A 73 12.24 11.79 4.99
C SER A 73 11.85 12.20 3.57
N GLU A 74 11.40 11.24 2.76
CA GLU A 74 11.02 11.45 1.37
C GLU A 74 9.59 10.97 1.13
N PRO A 75 8.82 11.67 0.26
CA PRO A 75 7.47 11.25 -0.07
C PRO A 75 7.46 9.96 -0.88
N VAL A 76 6.44 9.14 -0.66
CA VAL A 76 6.23 7.90 -1.42
C VAL A 76 5.13 8.15 -2.45
N ARG A 77 5.40 7.86 -3.73
CA ARG A 77 4.35 7.94 -4.76
C ARG A 77 3.37 6.78 -4.61
N LEU A 78 2.08 7.09 -4.61
CA LEU A 78 1.00 6.12 -4.42
C LEU A 78 0.22 5.90 -5.71
N PHE A 79 -0.35 4.70 -5.83
CA PHE A 79 -1.09 4.27 -7.00
C PHE A 79 -2.36 3.53 -6.57
N THR A 80 -3.50 3.89 -7.13
CA THR A 80 -4.73 3.11 -6.95
C THR A 80 -4.70 1.91 -7.89
N ALA A 81 -4.81 0.70 -7.35
CA ALA A 81 -4.99 -0.49 -8.16
C ALA A 81 -6.42 -0.50 -8.72
N VAL A 82 -6.55 -0.72 -10.02
CA VAL A 82 -7.85 -0.74 -10.71
C VAL A 82 -8.03 -2.06 -11.45
N THR A 83 -9.27 -2.54 -11.48
CA THR A 83 -9.68 -3.77 -12.16
C THR A 83 -10.35 -3.41 -13.48
#